data_AF-A0A927MSQ7-F1
#
_entry.id   AF-A0A927MSQ7-F1
#
_cell.length_a   1.000
_cell.length_b   1.000
_cell.length_c   1.000
_cell.angle_alpha   90.00
_cell.angle_beta   90.00
_cell.angle_gamma   90.00
#
_symmetry.space_group_name_H-M   'P 1'
#
loop_
_entity.id
_entity.type
_entity.pdbx_description
1 polymer ?
#
loop_
_entity_poly.entity_id
_entity_poly.type
_entity_poly.pdbx_seq_one_letter_code
_entity_poly.pdbx_strand_id
1 'polypeptide(L)'
;MDEVLRQALEPVQRDLRSPGIRLPRLADGWTGPSSNPDPDEAMVLAPEGLGATGIWVDRSAPEFERVAMIADQVQEIAIEGRWAPTNWPPCPHHRHPLIVSTRDRQAVWVCPAEEVLIAPIGGL
;
A
#
# COMPACT_ATOMS: atom_id res chain seq x y z
N MET A 1 -12.54 10.46 -4.94
CA MET A 1 -11.88 9.18 -4.62
C MET A 1 -12.71 8.06 -5.21
N ASP A 2 -12.12 7.34 -6.16
CA ASP A 2 -12.69 6.13 -6.75
C ASP A 2 -13.03 5.08 -5.68
N GLU A 3 -14.18 4.43 -5.80
CA GLU A 3 -14.70 3.50 -4.79
C GLU A 3 -13.88 2.21 -4.71
N VAL A 4 -13.42 1.68 -5.85
CA VAL A 4 -12.63 0.44 -5.89
C VAL A 4 -11.28 0.67 -5.22
N LEU A 5 -10.65 1.80 -5.53
CA LEU A 5 -9.40 2.19 -4.91
C LEU A 5 -9.56 2.50 -3.41
N ARG A 6 -10.65 3.17 -3.02
CA ARG A 6 -10.98 3.42 -1.61
C ARG A 6 -11.08 2.13 -0.82
N GLN A 7 -11.78 1.13 -1.36
CA GLN A 7 -11.94 -0.19 -0.75
C GLN A 7 -10.59 -0.91 -0.64
N ALA A 8 -9.76 -0.88 -1.68
CA ALA A 8 -8.43 -1.49 -1.66
C ALA A 8 -7.49 -0.82 -0.65
N LEU A 9 -7.62 0.50 -0.45
CA LEU A 9 -6.77 1.28 0.43
C LEU A 9 -7.18 1.22 1.91
N GLU A 10 -8.44 0.91 2.21
CA GLU A 10 -8.95 0.89 3.59
C GLU A 10 -8.17 -0.05 4.54
N PRO A 11 -7.86 -1.31 4.16
CA PRO A 11 -7.06 -2.20 5.01
C PRO A 11 -5.66 -1.65 5.27
N VAL A 12 -5.00 -1.10 4.24
CA VAL A 12 -3.65 -0.53 4.35
C VAL A 12 -3.62 0.69 5.28
N GLN A 13 -4.65 1.54 5.20
CA GLN A 13 -4.81 2.66 6.13
C GLN A 13 -4.96 2.19 7.59
N ARG A 14 -5.60 1.05 7.82
CA ARG A 14 -5.73 0.48 9.18
C ARG A 14 -4.37 0.09 9.73
N ASP A 15 -3.55 -0.60 8.94
CA ASP A 15 -2.20 -1.02 9.33
C ASP A 15 -1.25 0.17 9.54
N LEU A 16 -1.39 1.24 8.75
CA LEU A 16 -0.61 2.47 8.96
C LEU A 16 -1.00 3.17 10.28
N ARG A 17 -2.28 3.16 10.64
CA ARG A 17 -2.76 3.82 11.86
C ARG A 17 -2.33 3.10 13.14
N SER A 18 -2.14 1.78 13.11
CA SER A 18 -1.70 0.96 14.26
C SER A 18 -0.43 1.53 14.95
N PRO A 19 0.68 1.81 14.23
CA PRO A 19 1.86 2.48 14.77
C PRO A 19 1.77 4.02 14.80
N GLY A 20 0.61 4.62 14.50
CA GLY A 20 0.45 6.07 14.45
C GLY A 20 1.00 6.75 13.18
N ILE A 21 1.29 5.97 12.13
CA ILE A 21 1.71 6.52 10.83
C ILE A 21 0.49 7.13 10.14
N ARG A 22 0.60 8.39 9.74
CA ARG A 22 -0.48 9.06 9.01
C ARG A 22 -0.22 8.97 7.51
N LEU A 23 -1.21 8.44 6.80
CA LEU A 23 -1.20 8.49 5.35
C LEU A 23 -1.21 9.97 4.90
N PRO A 24 -0.35 10.35 3.94
CA PRO A 24 -0.40 11.66 3.34
C PRO A 24 -1.72 11.96 2.63
N ARG A 25 -1.91 13.21 2.25
CA ARG A 25 -3.13 13.64 1.57
C ARG A 25 -3.26 12.91 0.23
N LEU A 26 -4.43 12.34 0.01
CA LEU A 26 -4.84 11.77 -1.26
C LEU A 26 -5.59 12.82 -2.08
N ALA A 27 -5.26 12.93 -3.36
CA ALA A 27 -5.96 13.77 -4.32
C ALA A 27 -6.33 12.97 -5.58
N ASP A 28 -7.48 13.28 -6.15
CA ASP A 28 -7.91 12.75 -7.44
C ASP A 28 -7.24 13.52 -8.60
N GLY A 29 -7.15 12.91 -9.79
CA GLY A 29 -6.81 13.61 -11.04
C GLY A 29 -5.32 13.75 -11.34
N TRP A 30 -4.57 12.64 -11.31
CA TRP A 30 -3.17 12.63 -11.76
C TRP A 30 -3.05 12.91 -13.27
N THR A 31 -2.19 13.86 -13.65
CA THR A 31 -1.91 14.21 -15.05
C THR A 31 -0.43 14.03 -15.42
N GLY A 32 0.34 13.23 -14.67
CA GLY A 32 1.76 13.01 -14.91
C GLY A 32 2.03 12.18 -16.17
N PRO A 33 3.30 12.09 -16.64
CA PRO A 33 3.66 11.40 -17.87
C PRO A 33 3.28 9.91 -17.77
N SER A 34 2.28 9.51 -18.56
CA SER A 34 1.67 8.19 -18.52
C SER A 34 2.53 7.16 -19.26
N SER A 35 3.27 6.34 -18.53
CA SER A 35 3.74 5.04 -19.04
C SER A 35 2.78 3.88 -18.71
N ASN A 36 1.84 4.05 -17.76
CA ASN A 36 0.51 3.41 -17.51
C ASN A 36 0.15 3.58 -16.02
N PRO A 37 -1.13 3.51 -15.56
CA PRO A 37 -2.39 3.08 -16.20
C PRO A 37 -3.33 4.24 -16.55
N ASP A 38 -4.55 3.93 -17.01
CA ASP A 38 -5.61 4.86 -17.39
C ASP A 38 -5.77 5.96 -16.30
N PRO A 39 -5.77 7.27 -16.63
CA PRO A 39 -5.92 8.35 -15.64
C PRO A 39 -7.15 8.20 -14.72
N ASP A 40 -8.13 7.41 -15.14
CA ASP A 40 -9.32 7.09 -14.34
C ASP A 40 -9.07 6.09 -13.20
N GLU A 41 -7.87 5.53 -13.07
CA GLU A 41 -7.49 4.49 -12.07
C GLU A 41 -6.45 4.94 -11.05
N ALA A 42 -5.91 6.16 -11.19
CA ALA A 42 -4.79 6.64 -10.39
C ALA A 42 -5.20 7.74 -9.39
N MET A 43 -4.71 7.64 -8.16
CA MET A 43 -4.72 8.72 -7.17
C MET A 43 -3.33 9.22 -6.87
N VAL A 44 -3.27 10.47 -6.42
CA VAL A 44 -2.04 11.12 -6.01
C VAL A 44 -1.88 11.05 -4.52
N LEU A 45 -0.80 10.42 -4.07
CA LEU A 45 -0.29 10.53 -2.72
C LEU A 45 0.70 11.70 -2.67
N ALA A 46 0.43 12.72 -1.86
CA ALA A 46 1.30 13.88 -1.70
C ALA A 46 1.86 13.94 -0.26
N PRO A 47 3.03 13.33 0.01
CA PRO A 47 3.74 13.51 1.27
C PRO A 47 4.14 14.98 1.46
N GLU A 48 4.11 15.48 2.69
CA GLU A 48 4.57 16.84 2.96
C GLU A 48 6.05 16.98 2.58
N GLY A 49 6.36 17.89 1.65
CA GLY A 49 7.73 18.20 1.24
C GLY A 49 8.35 17.24 0.21
N LEU A 50 7.63 16.21 -0.24
CA LEU A 50 8.04 15.32 -1.32
C LEU A 50 7.03 15.40 -2.46
N GLY A 51 7.51 15.30 -3.69
CA GLY A 51 6.65 15.35 -4.87
C GLY A 51 5.47 14.38 -4.78
N ALA A 52 4.43 14.67 -5.56
CA ALA A 52 3.27 13.83 -5.70
C ALA A 52 3.64 12.49 -6.39
N THR A 53 3.22 11.36 -5.82
CA THR A 53 3.39 10.01 -6.39
C THR A 53 2.02 9.38 -6.67
N GLY A 54 1.86 8.73 -7.82
CA GLY A 54 0.62 8.04 -8.19
C GLY A 54 0.50 6.65 -7.56
N ILE A 55 -0.70 6.27 -7.15
CA ILE A 55 -1.09 4.89 -6.78
C ILE A 55 -2.29 4.46 -7.62
N TRP A 56 -2.39 3.17 -7.94
CA TRP A 56 -3.44 2.64 -8.82
C TRP A 56 -3.80 1.18 -8.49
N VAL A 57 -4.92 0.69 -9.05
CA VAL A 57 -5.34 -0.72 -8.99
C VAL A 57 -5.89 -1.17 -10.33
N ASP A 58 -5.71 -2.46 -10.64
CA ASP A 58 -6.46 -3.10 -11.73
C ASP A 58 -7.89 -3.38 -11.25
N ARG A 59 -8.87 -2.71 -11.85
CA ARG A 59 -10.29 -2.89 -11.50
C ARG A 59 -10.83 -4.29 -11.79
N SER A 60 -10.26 -4.98 -12.76
CA SER A 60 -10.67 -6.32 -13.16
C SER A 60 -10.14 -7.40 -12.22
N ALA A 61 -9.07 -7.10 -11.47
CA ALA A 61 -8.47 -8.02 -10.51
C ALA A 61 -9.42 -8.28 -9.33
N PRO A 62 -9.42 -9.49 -8.74
CA PRO A 62 -10.13 -9.78 -7.51
C PRO A 62 -9.76 -8.83 -6.36
N GLU A 63 -10.68 -8.64 -5.42
CA GLU A 63 -10.49 -7.70 -4.30
C GLU A 63 -9.17 -7.89 -3.53
N PHE A 64 -8.82 -9.14 -3.22
CA PHE A 64 -7.58 -9.44 -2.50
C PHE A 64 -6.33 -9.07 -3.29
N GLU A 65 -6.35 -9.15 -4.62
CA GLU A 65 -5.24 -8.72 -5.46
C GLU A 65 -5.14 -7.20 -5.48
N ARG A 66 -6.27 -6.49 -5.56
CA ARG A 66 -6.28 -5.01 -5.47
C ARG A 66 -5.74 -4.49 -4.15
N VAL A 67 -6.10 -5.14 -3.04
CA VAL A 67 -5.56 -4.81 -1.71
C VAL A 67 -4.05 -5.06 -1.67
N ALA A 68 -3.57 -6.18 -2.21
CA ALA A 68 -2.15 -6.47 -2.30
C ALA A 68 -1.39 -5.43 -3.15
N MET A 69 -1.91 -5.09 -4.32
CA MET A 69 -1.32 -4.07 -5.21
C MET A 69 -1.16 -2.72 -4.52
N ILE A 70 -2.17 -2.28 -3.76
CA ILE A 70 -2.12 -1.00 -3.04
C ILE A 70 -1.21 -1.06 -1.83
N ALA A 71 -1.22 -2.18 -1.10
CA ALA A 71 -0.32 -2.35 0.04
C ALA A 71 1.15 -2.24 -0.39
N ASP A 72 1.51 -2.84 -1.52
CA ASP A 72 2.87 -2.84 -2.08
C ASP A 72 3.30 -1.42 -2.48
N GLN A 73 2.49 -0.74 -3.31
CA GLN A 73 2.75 0.65 -3.72
C GLN A 73 2.83 1.60 -2.53
N VAL A 74 1.89 1.51 -1.58
CA VAL A 74 1.88 2.40 -0.41
C VAL A 74 3.08 2.13 0.48
N GLN A 75 3.49 0.88 0.65
CA GLN A 75 4.68 0.52 1.42
C GLN A 75 5.94 1.13 0.82
N GLU A 76 6.15 0.94 -0.48
CA GLU A 76 7.28 1.50 -1.21
C GLU A 76 7.32 3.02 -1.04
N ILE A 77 6.21 3.70 -1.33
CA ILE A 77 6.12 5.16 -1.21
C ILE A 77 6.30 5.63 0.24
N ALA A 78 5.88 4.85 1.23
CA ALA A 78 6.06 5.18 2.64
C ALA A 78 7.51 5.14 3.09
N ILE A 79 8.22 4.10 2.66
CA ILE A 79 9.64 3.89 2.97
C ILE A 79 10.49 4.91 2.22
N GLU A 80 10.30 5.04 0.90
CA GLU A 80 11.04 5.99 0.07
C GLU A 80 10.73 7.43 0.47
N GLY A 81 9.47 7.72 0.75
CA GLY A 81 9.00 9.02 1.20
C GLY A 81 9.32 9.34 2.66
N ARG A 82 9.96 8.42 3.40
CA ARG A 82 10.44 8.61 4.78
C ARG A 82 9.37 9.09 5.76
N TRP A 83 8.10 8.83 5.48
CA TRP A 83 6.97 9.10 6.38
C TRP A 83 6.50 7.85 7.12
N ALA A 84 7.08 6.69 6.81
CA ALA A 84 7.07 5.49 7.63
C ALA A 84 8.52 5.05 7.98
N PRO A 85 8.72 4.22 9.03
CA PRO A 85 9.98 3.54 9.26
C PRO A 85 10.43 2.73 8.05
N THR A 86 11.75 2.65 7.80
CA THR A 86 12.32 1.90 6.66
C THR A 86 12.09 0.40 6.71
N ASN A 87 11.62 -0.11 7.85
CA ASN A 87 11.23 -1.49 8.06
C ASN A 87 9.71 -1.63 8.24
N TRP A 88 8.89 -0.70 7.77
CA TRP A 88 7.44 -0.82 7.92
C TRP A 88 6.81 -1.74 6.85
N PRO A 89 5.84 -2.59 7.22
CA PRO A 89 5.54 -3.00 8.59
C PRO A 89 6.64 -3.89 9.17
N PRO A 90 7.02 -3.74 10.46
CA PRO A 90 8.15 -4.46 11.02
C PRO A 90 7.87 -5.95 11.15
N CYS A 91 8.81 -6.79 10.71
CA CYS A 91 8.77 -8.20 11.03
C CYS A 91 8.93 -8.40 12.55
N PRO A 92 8.07 -9.21 13.21
CA PRO A 92 8.17 -9.44 14.66
C PRO A 92 9.41 -10.24 15.07
N HIS A 93 10.00 -11.00 14.14
CA HIS A 93 11.14 -11.88 14.41
C HIS A 93 12.49 -11.32 13.93
N HIS A 94 12.47 -10.37 13.00
CA HIS A 94 13.66 -9.92 12.28
C HIS A 94 13.66 -8.40 12.03
N ARG A 95 14.83 -7.86 11.66
CA ARG A 95 15.02 -6.43 11.37
C ARG A 95 14.87 -6.11 9.88
N HIS A 96 13.72 -6.46 9.31
CA HIS A 96 13.35 -6.14 7.93
C HIS A 96 11.84 -5.86 7.85
N PRO A 97 11.37 -5.14 6.80
CA PRO A 97 9.94 -5.03 6.55
C PRO A 97 9.33 -6.39 6.24
N LEU A 98 8.04 -6.54 6.54
CA LEU A 98 7.19 -7.56 5.94
C LEU A 98 6.98 -7.24 4.47
N ILE A 99 6.77 -8.26 3.66
CA ILE A 99 6.42 -8.09 2.24
C ILE A 99 4.95 -8.43 2.03
N VAL A 100 4.37 -7.86 0.97
CA VAL A 100 3.02 -8.19 0.55
C VAL A 100 3.02 -9.51 -0.22
N SER A 101 1.99 -10.32 0.01
CA SER A 101 1.73 -11.53 -0.77
C SER A 101 0.22 -11.81 -0.83
N THR A 102 -0.19 -12.77 -1.66
CA THR A 102 -1.54 -13.30 -1.68
C THR A 102 -1.53 -14.78 -1.31
N ARG A 103 -2.38 -15.19 -0.37
CA ARG A 103 -2.54 -16.59 0.07
C ARG A 103 -4.01 -16.88 0.31
N ASP A 104 -4.50 -18.02 -0.16
CA ASP A 104 -5.89 -18.46 0.03
C ASP A 104 -6.94 -17.38 -0.29
N ARG A 105 -6.71 -16.61 -1.37
CA ARG A 105 -7.55 -15.46 -1.80
C ARG A 105 -7.61 -14.32 -0.78
N GLN A 106 -6.54 -14.10 -0.03
CA GLN A 106 -6.37 -12.99 0.91
C GLN A 106 -5.04 -12.27 0.68
N ALA A 107 -5.05 -10.95 0.82
CA ALA A 107 -3.84 -10.13 0.86
C ALA A 107 -3.21 -10.23 2.26
N VAL A 108 -1.92 -10.56 2.33
CA VAL A 108 -1.24 -10.88 3.59
C VAL A 108 0.14 -10.23 3.68
N TRP A 109 0.54 -9.92 4.90
CA TRP A 109 1.92 -9.60 5.27
C TRP A 109 2.71 -10.87 5.58
N VAL A 110 3.85 -11.02 4.94
CA VAL A 110 4.71 -12.21 5.02
C VAL A 110 6.11 -11.83 5.47
N CYS A 111 6.71 -12.67 6.31
CA CYS A 111 8.14 -12.58 6.61
C CYS A 111 8.94 -13.03 5.38
N PRO A 112 9.75 -12.16 4.74
CA PRO A 112 10.51 -12.56 3.55
C PRO A 112 11.62 -13.59 3.85
N ALA A 113 12.12 -13.65 5.10
CA ALA A 113 13.21 -14.57 5.46
C ALA A 113 12.73 -16.02 5.68
N GLU A 114 11.53 -16.19 6.24
CA GLU A 114 10.98 -17.50 6.60
C GLU A 114 9.76 -17.89 5.75
N GLU A 115 9.29 -16.99 4.90
CA GLU A 115 8.10 -17.14 4.06
C GLU A 115 6.83 -17.51 4.85
N VAL A 116 6.77 -17.08 6.12
CA VAL A 116 5.61 -17.30 6.99
C VAL A 116 4.63 -16.13 6.94
N LEU A 117 3.34 -16.46 6.92
CA LEU A 117 2.26 -15.49 7.08
C LEU A 117 2.33 -14.90 8.49
N ILE A 118 2.35 -13.57 8.59
CA ILE A 118 2.34 -12.85 9.86
C ILE A 118 0.94 -12.36 10.19
N ALA A 119 0.29 -11.69 9.24
CA ALA A 119 -1.07 -11.17 9.41
C ALA A 119 -1.74 -10.94 8.04
N PRO A 120 -3.08 -10.93 7.98
CA PRO A 120 -3.77 -10.33 6.85
C PRO A 120 -3.50 -8.82 6.77
N ILE A 121 -3.52 -8.25 5.57
CA ILE A 121 -3.46 -6.79 5.40
C ILE A 121 -4.72 -6.17 6.01
N GLY A 122 -4.54 -5.15 6.85
CA GLY A 122 -5.56 -4.59 7.74
C GLY A 122 -5.63 -5.26 9.12
N GLY A 123 -4.73 -6.18 9.44
CA GLY A 123 -4.70 -6.92 10.70
C GLY A 123 -3.50 -6.65 11.61
N LEU A 124 -2.67 -5.64 11.31
CA LEU A 124 -1.52 -5.23 12.14
C LEU A 124 -1.87 -4.26 13.27
#